data_AF-A0AAJ5VWH6-F1
#
_entry.id   AF-A0AAJ5VWH6-F1
#
_cell.length_a   1.000
_cell.length_b   1.000
_cell.length_c   1.000
_cell.angle_alpha   90.00
_cell.angle_beta   90.00
_cell.angle_gamma   90.00
#
_symmetry.space_group_name_H-M   'P 1'
#
loop_
_entity.id
_entity.type
_entity.pdbx_description
1 polymer ?
#
loop_
_entity_poly.entity_id
_entity_poly.type
_entity_poly.pdbx_seq_one_letter_code
_entity_poly.pdbx_strand_id
1 'polypeptide(L)'
;MPAKLARHLGLDDGPKWIYCDELNVFAWPGPDLRPAEHLSSRPLATDTCVIGALPVDWFETVKSEIAAARHDDRIRVTKRTR
;
A
#
# COMPACT_ATOMS: atom_id res chain seq x y z
N MET A 1 -8.28 -6.71 -4.32
CA MET A 1 -8.48 -5.34 -4.85
C MET A 1 -9.13 -5.41 -6.23
N PRO A 2 -10.14 -4.59 -6.54
CA PRO A 2 -10.79 -4.59 -7.86
C PRO A 2 -9.84 -4.20 -8.99
N ALA A 3 -10.00 -4.82 -10.16
CA ALA A 3 -9.19 -4.53 -11.35
C ALA A 3 -9.27 -3.06 -11.77
N LYS A 4 -10.42 -2.39 -11.58
CA LYS A 4 -10.56 -0.95 -11.88
C LYS A 4 -9.61 -0.10 -11.03
N LEU A 5 -9.42 -0.42 -9.75
CA LEU A 5 -8.51 0.29 -8.86
C LEU A 5 -7.05 -0.02 -9.20
N ALA A 6 -6.71 -1.28 -9.52
CA ALA A 6 -5.38 -1.65 -10.00
C ALA A 6 -4.99 -0.82 -11.25
N ARG A 7 -5.88 -0.77 -12.24
CA ARG A 7 -5.68 0.03 -13.45
C ARG A 7 -5.62 1.53 -13.17
N HIS A 8 -6.44 2.06 -12.25
CA HIS A 8 -6.35 3.46 -11.80
C HIS A 8 -4.93 3.79 -11.29
N LEU A 9 -4.36 2.89 -10.50
CA LEU A 9 -2.99 2.99 -9.98
C LEU A 9 -1.89 2.61 -10.98
N GLY A 10 -2.24 2.15 -12.18
CA GLY A 10 -1.28 1.71 -13.21
C GLY A 10 -0.54 0.41 -12.89
N LEU A 11 -1.09 -0.42 -12.01
CA LEU A 11 -0.54 -1.74 -11.69
C LEU A 11 -0.85 -2.75 -12.80
N ASP A 12 -0.10 -3.84 -12.84
CA ASP A 12 -0.35 -4.96 -13.76
C ASP A 12 -1.71 -5.64 -13.51
N ASP A 13 -2.17 -6.42 -14.50
CA ASP A 13 -3.49 -7.09 -14.48
C ASP A 13 -3.58 -8.31 -13.55
N GLY A 14 -2.48 -8.71 -12.91
CA GLY A 14 -2.48 -9.78 -11.93
C GLY A 14 -3.29 -9.41 -10.69
N PRO A 15 -3.83 -10.40 -9.95
CA PRO A 15 -4.58 -10.15 -8.73
C PRO A 15 -3.72 -9.40 -7.69
N LYS A 16 -4.35 -8.47 -6.96
CA LYS A 16 -3.72 -7.62 -5.95
C LYS A 16 -4.52 -7.64 -4.65
N TRP A 17 -3.82 -7.55 -3.52
CA TRP A 17 -4.40 -7.53 -2.18
C TRP A 17 -3.76 -6.44 -1.34
N ILE A 18 -4.50 -5.94 -0.35
CA ILE A 18 -3.97 -5.10 0.72
C ILE A 18 -4.13 -5.92 2.00
N TYR A 19 -3.03 -6.32 2.60
CA TYR A 19 -3.05 -6.99 3.91
C TYR A 19 -3.27 -5.91 4.97
N CYS A 20 -4.36 -6.02 5.74
CA CYS A 20 -4.74 -5.04 6.75
C CYS A 20 -4.32 -5.46 8.17
N ASP A 21 -3.85 -6.70 8.32
CA ASP A 21 -3.34 -7.29 9.54
C ASP A 21 -1.80 -7.35 9.58
N GLU A 22 -1.11 -7.10 8.47
CA GLU A 22 0.35 -7.08 8.39
C GLU A 22 0.91 -5.66 8.21
N LEU A 23 1.60 -5.15 9.22
CA LEU A 23 2.15 -3.78 9.21
C LEU A 23 3.68 -3.79 9.17
N ASN A 24 4.26 -3.15 8.16
CA ASN A 24 5.69 -2.83 8.12
C ASN A 24 5.93 -1.44 8.73
N VAL A 25 6.82 -1.34 9.72
CA VAL A 25 7.23 -0.09 10.35
C VAL A 25 8.69 0.21 10.03
N PHE A 26 8.96 1.39 9.48
CA PHE A 26 10.28 1.82 9.02
C PHE A 26 10.41 3.35 9.08
N ALA A 27 11.65 3.85 9.05
CA ALA A 27 11.92 5.28 9.07
C ALA A 27 11.71 5.91 7.67
N TRP A 28 11.03 7.06 7.62
CA TRP A 28 10.79 7.81 6.38
C TRP A 28 11.51 9.17 6.41
N PRO A 29 12.28 9.55 5.37
CA PRO A 29 12.69 8.73 4.22
C PRO A 29 13.76 7.70 4.63
N GLY A 30 13.79 6.53 3.97
CA GLY A 30 14.72 5.45 4.34
C GLY A 30 14.90 4.39 3.25
N PRO A 31 15.87 3.47 3.43
CA PRO A 31 16.27 2.47 2.42
C PRO A 31 15.19 1.41 2.13
N ASP A 32 14.16 1.34 2.97
CA ASP A 32 13.01 0.45 2.77
C ASP A 32 12.07 0.93 1.65
N LEU A 33 12.23 2.17 1.20
CA LEU A 33 11.52 2.72 0.05
C LEU A 33 12.19 2.33 -1.25
N ARG A 34 11.37 2.03 -2.25
CA ARG A 34 11.80 1.67 -3.59
C ARG A 34 11.11 2.55 -4.62
N PRO A 35 11.78 2.88 -5.74
CA PRO A 35 11.14 3.54 -6.86
C PRO A 35 9.87 2.81 -7.31
N ALA A 36 8.79 3.56 -7.52
CA ALA A 36 7.47 3.05 -7.87
C ALA A 36 7.35 2.72 -9.36
N GLU A 37 8.27 3.19 -10.20
CA GLU A 37 8.30 2.95 -11.65
C GLU A 37 8.37 1.47 -12.04
N HIS A 38 8.88 0.60 -11.16
CA HIS A 38 8.87 -0.86 -11.39
C HIS A 38 7.50 -1.50 -11.14
N LEU A 39 6.57 -0.78 -10.52
CA LEU A 39 5.25 -1.28 -10.12
C LEU A 39 4.10 -0.61 -10.87
N SER A 40 4.28 0.66 -11.24
CA SER A 40 3.23 1.48 -11.84
C SER A 40 3.64 2.08 -13.17
N SER A 41 2.76 1.98 -14.16
CA SER A 41 2.89 2.65 -15.45
C SER A 41 2.47 4.13 -15.44
N ARG A 42 2.12 4.71 -14.28
CA ARG A 42 1.69 6.11 -14.17
C ARG A 42 2.90 7.05 -14.18
N PRO A 43 2.83 8.21 -14.87
CA PRO A 43 3.93 9.18 -14.86
C PRO A 43 4.35 9.67 -13.46
N LEU A 44 3.42 9.69 -12.50
CA LEU A 44 3.70 10.06 -11.11
C LEU A 44 4.72 9.13 -10.43
N ALA A 45 4.82 7.88 -10.89
CA ALA A 45 5.68 6.87 -10.29
C ALA A 45 7.16 6.96 -10.72
N THR A 46 7.46 7.74 -11.76
CA THR A 46 8.83 7.93 -12.27
C THR A 46 9.66 8.72 -11.28
N ASP A 47 10.82 8.19 -10.87
CA ASP A 47 11.73 8.82 -9.90
C ASP A 47 11.07 9.19 -8.55
N THR A 48 9.98 8.50 -8.20
CA THR A 48 9.32 8.65 -6.88
C THR A 48 9.05 7.29 -6.24
N CYS A 49 8.73 7.30 -4.96
CA CYS A 49 8.25 6.11 -4.24
C CYS A 49 6.70 6.05 -4.19
N VAL A 50 6.01 6.88 -4.98
CA VAL A 50 4.55 7.04 -4.94
C VAL A 50 3.91 6.43 -6.18
N ILE A 51 3.07 5.41 -5.97
CA ILE A 51 2.31 4.77 -7.05
C ILE A 51 1.12 5.64 -7.50
N GLY A 52 0.37 6.18 -6.54
CA GLY A 52 -0.83 6.96 -6.79
C GLY A 52 -1.74 7.03 -5.56
N ALA A 53 -2.74 7.91 -5.63
CA ALA A 53 -3.72 8.08 -4.56
C ALA A 53 -4.83 7.01 -4.64
N LEU A 54 -5.13 6.40 -3.49
CA LEU A 54 -6.34 5.60 -3.33
C LEU A 54 -7.57 6.52 -3.35
N PRO A 55 -8.68 6.10 -3.98
CA PRO A 55 -9.98 6.73 -3.79
C PRO A 55 -10.36 6.82 -2.31
N VAL A 56 -11.10 7.87 -1.93
CA VAL A 56 -11.41 8.17 -0.52
C VAL A 56 -12.15 7.02 0.17
N ASP A 57 -13.14 6.44 -0.50
CA ASP A 57 -13.90 5.28 -0.02
C ASP A 57 -13.01 4.07 0.26
N TRP A 58 -12.06 3.79 -0.64
CA TRP A 58 -11.07 2.73 -0.48
C TRP A 58 -10.11 3.02 0.68
N PHE A 59 -9.64 4.25 0.79
CA PHE A 59 -8.74 4.66 1.87
C PHE A 59 -9.39 4.50 3.24
N GLU A 60 -10.65 4.94 3.39
CA GLU A 60 -11.41 4.77 4.63
C GLU A 60 -11.71 3.30 4.94
N THR A 61 -12.00 2.49 3.92
CA THR A 61 -12.17 1.03 4.08
C THR A 61 -10.90 0.40 4.66
N VAL A 62 -9.73 0.68 4.07
CA VAL A 62 -8.45 0.15 4.56
C VAL A 62 -8.17 0.58 6.00
N LYS A 63 -8.43 1.85 6.35
CA LYS A 63 -8.28 2.34 7.72
C LYS A 63 -9.18 1.58 8.71
N SER A 64 -10.44 1.36 8.35
CA SER A 64 -11.39 0.61 9.18
C SER A 64 -10.96 -0.84 9.39
N GLU A 65 -10.49 -1.52 8.33
CA GLU A 65 -10.02 -2.90 8.42
C GLU A 65 -8.76 -3.04 9.29
N ILE A 66 -7.82 -2.09 9.20
CA ILE A 66 -6.65 -2.05 10.10
C ILE A 66 -7.09 -1.82 11.55
N ALA A 67 -8.04 -0.90 11.79
CA ALA A 67 -8.56 -0.63 13.13
C ALA A 67 -9.28 -1.85 13.72
N ALA A 68 -10.07 -2.57 12.92
CA ALA A 68 -10.73 -3.81 13.32
C ALA A 68 -9.71 -4.92 13.62
N ALA A 69 -8.71 -5.13 12.74
CA ALA A 69 -7.65 -6.10 12.97
C ALA A 69 -6.85 -5.79 14.25
N ARG A 70 -6.64 -4.51 14.57
CA ARG A 70 -6.03 -4.09 15.82
C ARG A 70 -6.91 -4.36 17.04
N HIS A 71 -8.19 -4.08 16.94
CA HIS A 71 -9.16 -4.36 18.01
C HIS A 71 -9.22 -5.86 18.33
N ASP A 72 -9.10 -6.71 17.31
CA ASP A 72 -9.15 -8.17 17.44
C ASP A 72 -7.79 -8.82 17.77
N ASP A 73 -6.75 -8.03 18.07
CA ASP A 73 -5.37 -8.50 18.31
C ASP A 73 -4.78 -9.37 17.17
N ARG A 74 -5.19 -9.11 15.93
CA ARG A 74 -4.72 -9.83 14.73
C ARG A 74 -3.53 -9.17 14.04
N ILE A 75 -3.04 -8.03 14.53
CA ILE A 75 -1.96 -7.27 13.89
C ILE A 75 -0.60 -7.94 14.08
N ARG A 76 0.07 -8.25 12.96
CA ARG A 76 1.49 -8.63 12.91
C ARG A 76 2.34 -7.44 12.48
N VAL A 77 3.17 -6.93 13.39
CA VAL A 77 4.10 -5.83 13.10
C VAL A 77 5.50 -6.35 12.76
N THR A 78 6.04 -5.91 11.63
CA THR A 78 7.44 -6.15 11.23
C THR A 78 8.22 -4.82 11.24
N LYS A 79 9.22 -4.70 12.10
CA LYS A 79 10.16 -3.55 12.10
C LYS A 79 11.24 -3.79 11.04
N ARG A 80 11.36 -2.90 10.06
CA ARG A 80 12.35 -3.03 8.97
C ARG A 80 13.60 -2.19 9.19
N THR A 81 13.45 -1.00 9.78
CA THR A 81 14.55 -0.17 10.29
C THR A 81 14.56 -0.16 11.82
N ARG A 82 15.74 -0.01 12.44
CA ARG A 82 15.93 0.10 13.90
C ARG A 82 15.94 1.55 14.37
#